data_AF-W7EPP0-F1
#
_entry.id   AF-W7EPP0-F1
#
_cell.length_a   1.000
_cell.length_b   1.000
_cell.length_c   1.000
_cell.angle_alpha   90.00
_cell.angle_beta   90.00
_cell.angle_gamma   90.00
#
_symmetry.space_group_name_H-M   'P 1'
#
loop_
_entity.id
_entity.type
_entity.pdbx_description
1 polymer ?
#
loop_
_entity_poly.entity_id
_entity_poly.type
_entity_poly.pdbx_seq_one_letter_code
_entity_poly.pdbx_strand_id
1 'polypeptide(L)'
;MSDTEMDGGVGLGVTSPTQSQLADEINGGAMDVNSVADSTVSSRLPITVDKPTPFTFDLGNLLANDPNPIPAGADEEALKATARDAAQALINQLLSTCQVKSTSEGVHLILPAPTTPLPREKPIPSAKEPTKWEKFAAKKGIKKQKRDSNLVYDETKGEWVPKWGYKGKNKDGENDWLVEVDEKKERATGEAHDQRADSRQERKERIRRNLRKQKANEIKARKTVV
;
A
#
# COMPACT_ATOMS: atom_id res chain seq x y z
N MET A 1 -32.65 32.07 87.64
CA MET A 1 -33.98 31.74 87.11
C MET A 1 -34.10 30.23 87.15
N SER A 2 -35.16 29.74 87.81
CA SER A 2 -35.73 28.38 87.82
C SER A 2 -35.03 27.23 87.09
N ASP A 3 -34.69 26.21 87.90
CA ASP A 3 -34.75 24.75 87.72
C ASP A 3 -35.43 24.16 86.46
N THR A 4 -34.93 23.00 86.01
CA THR A 4 -35.67 21.69 86.04
C THR A 4 -34.68 20.52 85.75
N GLU A 5 -34.92 19.36 86.39
CA GLU A 5 -34.14 18.10 86.34
C GLU A 5 -34.69 17.14 85.21
N MET A 6 -34.30 15.89 84.94
CA MET A 6 -33.57 14.78 85.60
C MET A 6 -32.68 14.05 84.56
N ASP A 7 -31.48 13.56 84.90
CA ASP A 7 -31.11 12.17 85.28
C ASP A 7 -31.24 11.07 84.19
N GLY A 8 -30.33 10.09 84.20
CA GLY A 8 -30.33 8.95 83.28
C GLY A 8 -28.94 8.48 82.81
N GLY A 9 -28.02 8.16 83.72
CA GLY A 9 -26.70 7.64 83.35
C GLY A 9 -26.68 6.16 82.94
N VAL A 10 -25.99 5.83 81.85
CA VAL A 10 -25.40 4.49 81.61
C VAL A 10 -24.00 4.67 81.02
N GLY A 11 -22.98 4.28 81.77
CA GLY A 11 -21.61 4.27 81.29
C GLY A 11 -21.26 2.94 80.62
N LEU A 12 -20.90 2.96 79.34
CA LEU A 12 -20.18 1.87 78.67
C LEU A 12 -19.11 2.47 77.76
N GLY A 13 -17.84 2.37 78.19
CA GLY A 13 -16.72 2.58 77.30
C GLY A 13 -16.53 1.35 76.42
N VAL A 14 -16.74 1.50 75.11
CA VAL A 14 -16.30 0.52 74.12
C VAL A 14 -15.60 1.26 72.99
N THR A 15 -14.35 0.89 72.75
CA THR A 15 -13.51 1.38 71.66
C THR A 15 -14.10 1.03 70.30
N SER A 16 -14.06 1.97 69.34
CA SER A 16 -14.44 1.69 67.95
C SER A 16 -13.59 0.53 67.38
N PRO A 17 -14.20 -0.46 66.69
CA PRO A 17 -13.46 -1.57 66.12
C PRO A 17 -12.57 -1.08 64.96
N THR A 18 -11.35 -1.59 64.89
CA THR A 18 -10.43 -1.32 63.79
C THR A 18 -10.90 -1.99 62.50
N GLN A 19 -10.48 -1.42 61.38
CA GLN A 19 -10.85 -1.76 59.99
C GLN A 19 -10.74 -3.26 59.62
N SER A 20 -10.05 -4.08 60.41
CA SER A 20 -9.93 -5.53 60.26
C SER A 20 -11.23 -6.30 60.57
N GLN A 21 -12.10 -5.83 61.47
CA GLN A 21 -13.29 -6.60 61.88
C GLN A 21 -14.48 -6.48 60.91
N LEU A 22 -14.47 -5.54 59.96
CA LEU A 22 -15.49 -5.41 58.91
C LEU A 22 -15.24 -6.32 57.69
N ALA A 23 -14.07 -6.98 57.62
CA ALA A 23 -13.73 -7.87 56.51
C ALA A 23 -14.36 -9.26 56.64
N ASP A 24 -14.50 -9.78 57.86
CA ASP A 24 -14.94 -11.16 58.10
C ASP A 24 -16.47 -11.36 58.02
N GLU A 25 -17.29 -10.33 58.26
CA GLU A 25 -18.76 -10.44 58.19
C GLU A 25 -19.34 -10.43 56.76
N ILE A 26 -18.55 -10.02 55.75
CA ILE A 26 -19.00 -10.03 54.35
C ILE A 26 -18.81 -11.43 53.71
N ASN A 27 -18.01 -12.30 54.34
CA ASN A 27 -17.62 -13.59 53.79
C ASN A 27 -18.63 -14.74 54.07
N GLY A 28 -19.86 -14.41 54.47
CA GLY A 28 -20.92 -15.36 54.81
C GLY A 28 -21.97 -15.63 53.73
N GLY A 29 -21.87 -15.00 52.55
CA GLY A 29 -22.96 -15.01 51.56
C GLY A 29 -22.60 -14.72 50.10
N ALA A 30 -21.33 -14.76 49.71
CA ALA A 30 -20.93 -14.75 48.31
C ALA A 30 -20.84 -16.19 47.79
N MET A 31 -21.50 -16.49 46.67
CA MET A 31 -21.18 -17.74 45.95
C MET A 31 -19.75 -17.66 45.46
N ASP A 32 -18.93 -18.67 45.78
CA ASP A 32 -17.63 -18.89 45.18
C ASP A 32 -17.78 -19.21 43.68
N VAL A 33 -17.96 -18.18 42.86
CA VAL A 33 -17.71 -18.22 41.42
C VAL A 33 -16.20 -18.22 41.17
N ASN A 34 -15.53 -19.25 41.72
CA ASN A 34 -14.18 -19.62 41.35
C ASN A 34 -14.14 -19.78 39.82
N SER A 35 -13.41 -18.88 39.17
CA SER A 35 -13.53 -18.72 37.73
C SER A 35 -13.11 -20.00 37.00
N VAL A 36 -13.94 -20.43 36.05
CA VAL A 36 -13.66 -21.61 35.18
C VAL A 36 -12.40 -21.40 34.33
N ALA A 37 -11.84 -20.18 34.31
CA ALA A 37 -10.56 -19.87 33.70
C ALA A 37 -9.35 -20.52 34.42
N ASP A 38 -9.42 -20.70 35.73
CA ASP A 38 -8.26 -21.13 36.55
C ASP A 38 -8.23 -22.66 36.78
N SER A 39 -9.40 -23.30 36.88
CA SER A 39 -9.48 -24.78 36.85
C SER A 39 -9.12 -25.40 35.49
N THR A 40 -9.03 -24.58 34.43
CA THR A 40 -8.66 -25.04 33.08
C THR A 40 -7.20 -24.80 32.70
N VAL A 41 -6.33 -24.21 33.55
CA VAL A 41 -4.88 -24.13 33.24
C VAL A 41 -4.15 -25.45 33.51
N SER A 42 -4.61 -26.27 34.46
CA SER A 42 -3.99 -27.57 34.77
C SER A 42 -4.25 -28.67 33.73
N SER A 43 -5.16 -28.45 32.77
CA SER A 43 -5.56 -29.43 31.73
C SER A 43 -5.13 -29.07 30.31
N ARG A 44 -4.42 -27.95 30.12
CA ARG A 44 -3.93 -27.52 28.80
C ARG A 44 -2.58 -28.16 28.51
N LEU A 45 -2.43 -28.70 27.31
CA LEU A 45 -1.13 -29.14 26.78
C LEU A 45 -0.18 -27.93 26.67
N PRO A 46 1.13 -28.10 26.93
CA PRO A 46 2.09 -27.01 26.86
C PRO A 46 2.24 -26.51 25.41
N ILE A 47 2.06 -25.20 25.22
CA ILE A 47 2.23 -24.52 23.92
C ILE A 47 3.56 -23.77 23.81
N THR A 48 4.31 -23.65 24.89
CA THR A 48 5.60 -22.96 24.95
C THR A 48 6.75 -23.95 24.73
N VAL A 49 7.67 -23.59 23.84
CA VAL A 49 8.89 -24.34 23.57
C VAL A 49 10.07 -23.56 24.13
N ASP A 50 10.78 -24.14 25.10
CA ASP A 50 11.99 -23.56 25.68
C ASP A 50 13.23 -24.29 25.12
N LYS A 51 14.26 -23.53 24.72
CA LYS A 51 15.52 -24.06 24.15
C LYS A 51 16.71 -23.19 24.55
N PRO A 52 17.92 -23.76 24.68
CA PRO A 52 19.11 -23.04 25.17
C PRO A 52 19.49 -21.80 24.35
N THR A 53 19.30 -21.84 23.03
CA THR A 53 19.41 -20.65 22.18
C THR A 53 18.03 -20.29 21.60
N PRO A 54 17.63 -19.01 21.63
CA PRO A 54 16.31 -18.59 21.20
C PRO A 54 16.15 -18.67 19.67
N PHE A 55 14.94 -18.96 19.22
CA PHE A 55 14.57 -18.90 17.80
C PHE A 55 14.71 -17.48 17.24
N THR A 56 15.08 -17.38 15.96
CA THR A 56 14.97 -16.11 15.20
C THR A 56 13.93 -16.26 14.10
N PHE A 57 13.20 -15.19 13.79
CA PHE A 57 12.03 -15.25 12.92
C PHE A 57 12.12 -14.24 11.76
N ASP A 58 11.70 -14.68 10.57
CA ASP A 58 11.39 -13.83 9.42
C ASP A 58 9.92 -14.06 9.04
N LEU A 59 9.03 -13.38 9.75
CA LEU A 59 7.57 -13.56 9.61
C LEU A 59 7.06 -13.13 8.23
N GLY A 60 7.79 -12.25 7.51
CA GLY A 60 7.45 -11.88 6.13
C GLY A 60 7.62 -13.03 5.14
N ASN A 61 8.50 -13.98 5.45
CA ASN A 61 8.72 -15.23 4.70
C ASN A 61 8.13 -16.47 5.42
N LEU A 62 7.35 -16.28 6.50
CA LEU A 62 6.80 -17.35 7.36
C LEU A 62 7.87 -18.34 7.85
N LEU A 63 9.06 -17.82 8.20
CA LEU A 63 10.26 -18.59 8.48
C LEU A 63 10.67 -18.47 9.95
N ALA A 64 11.02 -19.60 10.56
CA ALA A 64 11.67 -19.67 11.88
C ALA A 64 13.00 -20.42 11.75
N ASN A 65 14.08 -19.82 12.24
CA ASN A 65 15.39 -20.46 12.35
C ASN A 65 15.57 -20.98 13.77
N ASP A 66 15.91 -22.26 13.88
CA ASP A 66 16.39 -22.89 15.11
C ASP A 66 17.92 -23.02 15.05
N PRO A 67 18.69 -22.23 15.83
CA PRO A 67 20.14 -22.34 15.87
C PRO A 67 20.65 -23.48 16.79
N ASN A 68 19.76 -24.24 17.45
CA ASN A 68 20.16 -25.35 18.31
C ASN A 68 20.65 -26.56 17.48
N PRO A 69 21.66 -27.30 17.95
CA PRO A 69 22.26 -28.40 17.19
C PRO A 69 21.31 -29.61 17.07
N ILE A 70 21.24 -30.17 15.87
CA ILE A 70 20.53 -31.43 15.57
C ILE A 70 21.53 -32.59 15.68
N PRO A 71 21.19 -33.73 16.33
CA PRO A 71 22.10 -34.85 16.47
C PRO A 71 22.45 -35.49 15.10
N ALA A 72 23.72 -35.83 14.91
CA ALA A 72 24.19 -36.51 13.71
C ALA A 72 23.65 -37.95 13.69
N GLY A 73 22.75 -38.24 12.73
CA GLY A 73 21.99 -39.49 12.70
C GLY A 73 20.62 -39.42 13.37
N ALA A 74 19.99 -38.24 13.44
CA ALA A 74 18.62 -38.09 13.91
C ALA A 74 17.62 -38.96 13.13
N ASP A 75 16.85 -39.78 13.84
CA ASP A 75 15.71 -40.52 13.28
C ASP A 75 14.56 -39.58 12.90
N GLU A 76 13.66 -40.05 12.02
CA GLU A 76 12.45 -39.33 11.60
C GLU A 76 11.60 -38.81 12.78
N GLU A 77 11.55 -39.54 13.89
CA GLU A 77 10.83 -39.11 15.10
C GLU A 77 11.48 -37.87 15.76
N ALA A 78 12.83 -37.81 15.80
CA ALA A 78 13.58 -36.69 16.34
C ALA A 78 13.51 -35.45 15.42
N LEU A 79 13.55 -35.66 14.10
CA LEU A 79 13.32 -34.61 13.11
C LEU A 79 11.89 -34.05 13.23
N LYS A 80 10.88 -34.92 13.33
CA LYS A 80 9.47 -34.54 13.51
C LYS A 80 9.23 -33.79 14.83
N ALA A 81 9.85 -34.21 15.92
CA ALA A 81 9.77 -33.49 17.19
C ALA A 81 10.39 -32.09 17.09
N THR A 82 11.58 -31.98 16.47
CA THR A 82 12.26 -30.69 16.26
C THR A 82 11.44 -29.76 15.36
N ALA A 83 10.86 -30.29 14.28
CA ALA A 83 10.00 -29.53 13.36
C ALA A 83 8.68 -29.09 14.02
N ARG A 84 8.06 -29.94 14.85
CA ARG A 84 6.90 -29.58 15.68
C ARG A 84 7.22 -28.37 16.57
N ASP A 85 8.37 -28.40 17.23
CA ASP A 85 8.79 -27.36 18.17
C ASP A 85 9.02 -26.02 17.46
N ALA A 86 9.71 -26.04 16.32
CA ALA A 86 9.90 -24.85 15.49
C ALA A 86 8.57 -24.31 14.93
N ALA A 87 7.65 -25.19 14.50
CA ALA A 87 6.34 -24.79 14.01
C ALA A 87 5.45 -24.20 15.12
N GLN A 88 5.49 -24.76 16.34
CA GLN A 88 4.79 -24.21 17.49
C GLN A 88 5.31 -22.81 17.84
N ALA A 89 6.64 -22.63 17.87
CA ALA A 89 7.25 -21.32 18.11
C ALA A 89 6.86 -20.29 17.02
N LEU A 90 6.85 -20.69 15.74
CA LEU A 90 6.42 -19.84 14.63
C LEU A 90 4.94 -19.43 14.73
N ILE A 91 4.04 -20.37 15.02
CA ILE A 91 2.60 -20.09 15.17
C ILE A 91 2.34 -19.17 16.36
N ASN A 92 3.00 -19.41 17.49
CA ASN A 92 2.92 -18.53 18.67
C ASN A 92 3.34 -17.10 18.30
N GLN A 93 4.46 -16.94 17.60
CA GLN A 93 4.98 -15.63 17.21
C GLN A 93 4.04 -14.92 16.21
N LEU A 94 3.53 -15.64 15.20
CA LEU A 94 2.56 -15.11 14.24
C LEU A 94 1.28 -14.61 14.90
N LEU A 95 0.69 -15.41 15.81
CA LEU A 95 -0.57 -15.06 16.47
C LEU A 95 -0.40 -14.00 17.57
N SER A 96 0.78 -13.88 18.18
CA SER A 96 1.03 -12.90 19.24
C SER A 96 1.54 -11.55 18.74
N THR A 97 2.22 -11.50 17.58
CA THR A 97 2.89 -10.28 17.10
C THR A 97 2.32 -9.67 15.83
N CYS A 98 1.68 -10.46 14.95
CA CYS A 98 1.05 -9.91 13.75
C CYS A 98 -0.31 -9.30 14.05
N GLN A 99 -0.64 -8.16 13.44
CA GLN A 99 -1.95 -7.54 13.63
C GLN A 99 -3.05 -8.37 12.94
N VAL A 100 -4.04 -8.81 13.72
CA VAL A 100 -5.23 -9.48 13.20
C VAL A 100 -6.19 -8.46 12.59
N LYS A 101 -6.56 -8.65 11.32
CA LYS A 101 -7.56 -7.86 10.61
C LYS A 101 -8.73 -8.75 10.18
N SER A 102 -9.89 -8.53 10.78
CA SER A 102 -11.15 -9.13 10.33
C SER A 102 -11.77 -8.28 9.22
N THR A 103 -12.21 -8.93 8.14
CA THR A 103 -12.96 -8.34 7.02
C THR A 103 -14.15 -9.24 6.67
N SER A 104 -15.01 -8.81 5.76
CA SER A 104 -16.10 -9.64 5.24
C SER A 104 -15.63 -10.90 4.49
N GLU A 105 -14.36 -10.95 4.07
CA GLU A 105 -13.76 -12.09 3.36
C GLU A 105 -13.11 -13.10 4.32
N GLY A 106 -12.76 -12.69 5.54
CA GLY A 106 -12.18 -13.56 6.55
C GLY A 106 -11.32 -12.84 7.59
N VAL A 107 -10.59 -13.64 8.37
CA VAL A 107 -9.62 -13.16 9.36
C VAL A 107 -8.22 -13.31 8.76
N HIS A 108 -7.48 -12.21 8.67
CA HIS A 108 -6.15 -12.16 8.06
C HIS A 108 -5.11 -11.63 9.05
N LEU A 109 -3.88 -12.13 8.97
CA LEU A 109 -2.74 -11.56 9.68
C LEU A 109 -2.01 -10.56 8.77
N ILE A 110 -1.71 -9.38 9.29
CA ILE A 110 -0.84 -8.41 8.62
C ILE A 110 0.61 -8.79 8.96
N LEU A 111 1.31 -9.38 7.98
CA LEU A 111 2.71 -9.77 8.11
C LEU A 111 3.64 -8.54 7.94
N PRO A 112 4.79 -8.50 8.65
CA PRO A 112 5.82 -7.50 8.42
C PRO A 112 6.53 -7.72 7.07
N ALA A 113 7.32 -6.73 6.64
CA ALA A 113 8.17 -6.88 5.46
C ALA A 113 9.22 -8.00 5.67
N PRO A 114 9.52 -8.83 4.65
CA PRO A 114 10.57 -9.84 4.72
C PRO A 114 11.92 -9.27 5.12
N THR A 115 12.60 -9.91 6.07
CA THR A 115 13.92 -9.47 6.56
C THR A 115 15.07 -10.16 5.85
N THR A 116 14.88 -11.38 5.35
CA THR A 116 15.90 -12.13 4.60
C THR A 116 16.10 -11.51 3.21
N PRO A 117 17.30 -10.99 2.88
CA PRO A 117 17.55 -10.35 1.59
C PRO A 117 17.71 -11.41 0.48
N LEU A 118 16.68 -11.58 -0.34
CA LEU A 118 16.71 -12.48 -1.50
C LEU A 118 17.22 -11.75 -2.76
N PRO A 119 18.03 -12.42 -3.61
CA PRO A 119 18.49 -11.84 -4.87
C PRO A 119 17.31 -11.60 -5.83
N ARG A 120 17.32 -10.45 -6.51
CA ARG A 120 16.29 -10.13 -7.51
C ARG A 120 16.53 -10.93 -8.79
N GLU A 121 15.46 -11.49 -9.36
CA GLU A 121 15.47 -12.11 -10.70
C GLU A 121 15.92 -11.12 -11.79
N LYS A 122 15.53 -9.84 -11.65
CA LYS A 122 15.79 -8.79 -12.65
C LYS A 122 16.48 -7.58 -12.03
N PRO A 123 17.44 -6.94 -12.75
CA PRO A 123 18.07 -5.72 -12.30
C PRO A 123 17.03 -4.62 -12.04
N ILE A 124 17.40 -3.63 -11.23
CA ILE A 124 16.56 -2.44 -11.01
C ILE A 124 16.39 -1.74 -12.37
N PRO A 125 15.17 -1.39 -12.79
CA PRO A 125 14.95 -0.68 -14.06
C PRO A 125 15.80 0.58 -14.13
N SER A 126 16.63 0.71 -15.16
CA SER A 126 17.53 1.86 -15.31
C SER A 126 16.72 3.15 -15.45
N ALA A 127 17.25 4.23 -14.85
CA ALA A 127 16.63 5.54 -14.95
C ALA A 127 16.56 5.96 -16.43
N LYS A 128 15.36 6.28 -16.91
CA LYS A 128 15.17 6.68 -18.31
C LYS A 128 15.94 7.96 -18.60
N GLU A 129 16.85 7.91 -19.57
CA GLU A 129 17.57 9.09 -20.02
C GLU A 129 16.60 10.22 -20.41
N PRO A 130 16.83 11.47 -19.97
CA PRO A 130 15.98 12.59 -20.37
C PRO A 130 16.12 12.85 -21.87
N THR A 131 14.99 12.91 -22.56
CA THR A 131 14.95 13.13 -24.02
C THR A 131 15.56 14.49 -24.39
N LYS A 132 15.94 14.69 -25.67
CA LYS A 132 16.45 16.00 -26.13
C LYS A 132 15.46 17.15 -25.86
N TRP A 133 14.16 16.87 -25.86
CA TRP A 133 13.13 17.85 -25.49
C TRP A 133 13.12 18.14 -23.99
N GLU A 134 13.25 17.14 -23.14
CA GLU A 134 13.30 17.35 -21.68
C GLU A 134 14.58 18.06 -21.23
N LYS A 135 15.73 17.73 -21.83
CA LYS A 135 16.99 18.48 -21.65
C LYS A 135 16.83 19.96 -22.03
N PHE A 136 16.10 20.26 -23.10
CA PHE A 136 15.78 21.63 -23.52
C PHE A 136 14.75 22.33 -22.61
N ALA A 137 13.68 21.63 -22.23
CA ALA A 137 12.62 22.13 -21.37
C ALA A 137 13.16 22.48 -19.98
N ALA A 138 14.01 21.62 -19.41
CA ALA A 138 14.73 21.89 -18.16
C ALA A 138 15.63 23.14 -18.29
N LYS A 139 16.46 23.23 -19.34
CA LYS A 139 17.34 24.40 -19.58
C LYS A 139 16.57 25.71 -19.78
N LYS A 140 15.34 25.66 -20.32
CA LYS A 140 14.46 26.84 -20.50
C LYS A 140 13.45 27.07 -19.37
N GLY A 141 13.42 26.23 -18.32
CA GLY A 141 12.40 26.32 -17.27
C GLY A 141 10.96 26.06 -17.74
N ILE A 142 10.76 25.38 -18.88
CA ILE A 142 9.44 25.09 -19.44
C ILE A 142 8.77 24.02 -18.57
N LYS A 143 7.83 24.46 -17.72
CA LYS A 143 7.00 23.58 -16.89
C LYS A 143 6.06 22.75 -17.78
N LYS A 144 5.83 21.48 -17.41
CA LYS A 144 4.83 20.63 -18.07
C LYS A 144 3.44 21.23 -17.78
N GLN A 145 2.67 21.52 -18.82
CA GLN A 145 1.28 21.96 -18.68
C GLN A 145 0.41 20.84 -18.10
N LYS A 146 -0.70 21.21 -17.46
CA LYS A 146 -1.71 20.24 -17.03
C LYS A 146 -2.27 19.52 -18.27
N ARG A 147 -2.66 18.27 -18.11
CA ARG A 147 -3.33 17.51 -19.18
C ARG A 147 -4.80 17.89 -19.21
N ASP A 148 -5.11 18.94 -19.95
CA ASP A 148 -6.49 19.35 -20.20
C ASP A 148 -7.25 18.25 -20.96
N SER A 149 -8.58 18.29 -20.89
CA SER A 149 -9.43 17.35 -21.61
C SER A 149 -9.20 17.41 -23.12
N ASN A 150 -9.58 16.33 -23.82
CA ASN A 150 -9.50 16.28 -25.27
C ASN A 150 -10.53 17.21 -25.95
N LEU A 151 -11.44 17.86 -25.23
CA LEU A 151 -12.51 18.66 -25.84
C LEU A 151 -12.07 20.12 -26.05
N VAL A 152 -12.56 20.73 -27.14
CA VAL A 152 -12.50 22.17 -27.45
C VAL A 152 -13.88 22.59 -27.90
N TYR A 153 -14.33 23.75 -27.43
CA TYR A 153 -15.56 24.35 -27.92
C TYR A 153 -15.38 24.84 -29.37
N ASP A 154 -16.27 24.43 -30.26
CA ASP A 154 -16.33 24.90 -31.63
C ASP A 154 -17.42 25.96 -31.76
N GLU A 155 -17.00 27.23 -31.74
CA GLU A 155 -17.89 28.40 -31.81
C GLU A 155 -18.80 28.39 -33.04
N THR A 156 -18.40 27.72 -34.13
CA THR A 156 -19.20 27.62 -35.37
C THR A 156 -20.38 26.65 -35.26
N LYS A 157 -20.27 25.64 -34.42
CA LYS A 157 -21.28 24.57 -34.23
C LYS A 157 -22.01 24.66 -32.88
N GLY A 158 -21.45 25.42 -31.93
CA GLY A 158 -21.94 25.47 -30.55
C GLY A 158 -21.66 24.20 -29.73
N GLU A 159 -20.80 23.31 -30.23
CA GLU A 159 -20.56 21.98 -29.66
C GLU A 159 -19.13 21.80 -29.13
N TRP A 160 -18.96 20.86 -28.20
CA TRP A 160 -17.64 20.43 -27.73
C TRP A 160 -17.06 19.34 -28.63
N VAL A 161 -16.15 19.73 -29.52
CA VAL A 161 -15.49 18.86 -30.51
C VAL A 161 -14.12 18.39 -29.97
N PRO A 162 -13.71 17.12 -30.16
CA PRO A 162 -12.40 16.66 -29.73
C PRO A 162 -11.24 17.32 -30.52
N LYS A 163 -10.14 17.66 -29.84
CA LYS A 163 -8.89 18.18 -30.44
C LYS A 163 -8.30 17.18 -31.44
N TRP A 164 -8.38 15.89 -31.11
CA TRP A 164 -7.96 14.77 -31.95
C TRP A 164 -8.83 13.54 -31.68
N GLY A 165 -9.03 12.69 -32.70
CA GLY A 165 -9.85 11.48 -32.60
C GLY A 165 -10.93 11.42 -33.69
N TYR A 166 -12.07 10.79 -33.38
CA TYR A 166 -13.24 10.79 -34.26
C TYR A 166 -13.79 12.21 -34.43
N LYS A 167 -14.02 12.63 -35.68
CA LYS A 167 -14.40 14.02 -36.06
C LYS A 167 -13.53 15.11 -35.39
N GLY A 168 -12.26 14.83 -35.14
CA GLY A 168 -11.37 15.75 -34.42
C GLY A 168 -11.06 17.03 -35.20
N LYS A 169 -10.96 18.16 -34.49
CA LYS A 169 -10.64 19.50 -35.03
C LYS A 169 -9.30 19.55 -35.79
N ASN A 170 -8.42 18.58 -35.59
CA ASN A 170 -7.20 18.43 -36.39
C ASN A 170 -7.43 18.09 -37.89
N LYS A 171 -8.68 17.83 -38.31
CA LYS A 171 -9.10 17.60 -39.71
C LYS A 171 -10.16 18.61 -40.21
N ASP A 172 -10.43 19.70 -39.49
CA ASP A 172 -11.16 20.85 -40.04
C ASP A 172 -10.48 21.30 -41.35
N GLY A 173 -11.26 21.74 -42.35
CA GLY A 173 -10.76 22.10 -43.67
C GLY A 173 -10.64 20.96 -44.68
N GLU A 174 -10.59 19.69 -44.25
CA GLU A 174 -10.50 18.56 -45.20
C GLU A 174 -11.84 18.18 -45.83
N ASN A 175 -12.93 18.34 -45.07
CA ASN A 175 -14.28 17.96 -45.46
C ASN A 175 -15.13 19.16 -45.91
N ASP A 176 -14.53 20.35 -45.97
CA ASP A 176 -15.22 21.59 -46.29
C ASP A 176 -15.68 21.56 -47.75
N TRP A 177 -16.85 22.14 -48.02
CA TRP A 177 -17.45 22.11 -49.36
C TRP A 177 -16.71 23.01 -50.36
N LEU A 178 -16.04 24.05 -49.87
CA LEU A 178 -15.19 24.98 -50.62
C LEU A 178 -13.90 25.23 -49.84
N VAL A 179 -12.77 25.37 -50.54
CA VAL A 179 -11.48 25.78 -49.97
C VAL A 179 -10.88 26.83 -50.91
N GLU A 180 -10.50 27.98 -50.37
CA GLU A 180 -9.97 29.11 -51.15
C GLU A 180 -8.53 28.85 -51.61
N VAL A 181 -8.30 28.86 -52.92
CA VAL A 181 -6.96 28.61 -53.48
C VAL A 181 -6.17 29.93 -53.61
N ASP A 182 -4.85 29.86 -53.38
CA ASP A 182 -3.95 31.00 -53.49
C ASP A 182 -3.54 31.21 -54.95
N GLU A 183 -4.25 32.11 -55.65
CA GLU A 183 -4.07 32.41 -57.08
C GLU A 183 -2.62 32.70 -57.48
N LYS A 184 -1.79 33.20 -56.54
CA LYS A 184 -0.37 33.49 -56.81
C LYS A 184 0.46 32.21 -56.95
N LYS A 185 0.11 31.14 -56.23
CA LYS A 185 0.80 29.84 -56.32
C LYS A 185 0.42 29.10 -57.59
N GLU A 186 -0.85 29.09 -57.96
CA GLU A 186 -1.28 28.47 -59.23
C GLU A 186 -0.63 29.17 -60.43
N ARG A 187 -0.63 30.51 -60.45
CA ARG A 187 0.04 31.29 -61.51
C ARG A 187 1.55 31.06 -61.60
N ALA A 188 2.21 30.71 -60.48
CA ALA A 188 3.64 30.43 -60.44
C ALA A 188 3.99 28.98 -60.81
N THR A 189 3.07 28.03 -60.64
CA THR A 189 3.35 26.59 -60.78
C THR A 189 2.73 26.00 -62.06
N GLY A 190 1.68 26.62 -62.62
CA GLY A 190 1.03 26.18 -63.86
C GLY A 190 0.07 25.00 -63.70
N GLU A 191 -0.07 24.45 -62.49
CA GLU A 191 -0.95 23.34 -62.15
C GLU A 191 -1.99 23.77 -61.10
N ALA A 192 -3.18 23.16 -61.15
CA ALA A 192 -4.25 23.40 -60.17
C ALA A 192 -3.87 22.82 -58.80
N HIS A 193 -3.97 23.62 -57.75
CA HIS A 193 -3.33 23.33 -56.46
C HIS A 193 -4.32 22.83 -55.38
N ASP A 194 -4.34 21.51 -55.15
CA ASP A 194 -5.13 20.92 -54.07
C ASP A 194 -4.50 21.17 -52.68
N GLN A 195 -4.89 22.28 -52.05
CA GLN A 195 -4.51 22.62 -50.68
C GLN A 195 -4.84 21.52 -49.65
N ARG A 196 -5.85 20.67 -49.89
CA ARG A 196 -6.24 19.59 -48.97
C ARG A 196 -5.22 18.45 -49.04
N ALA A 197 -4.72 18.14 -50.23
CA ALA A 197 -3.60 17.22 -50.42
C ALA A 197 -2.35 17.73 -49.67
N ASP A 198 -2.01 19.01 -49.82
CA ASP A 198 -0.87 19.64 -49.15
C ASP A 198 -0.97 19.59 -47.62
N SER A 199 -2.11 19.99 -47.05
CA SER A 199 -2.37 19.88 -45.60
C SER A 199 -2.22 18.44 -45.08
N ARG A 200 -2.71 17.46 -45.85
CA ARG A 200 -2.55 16.03 -45.56
C ARG A 200 -1.08 15.58 -45.67
N GLN A 201 -0.34 16.06 -46.65
CA GLN A 201 1.09 15.77 -46.82
C GLN A 201 1.91 16.35 -45.66
N GLU A 202 1.70 17.62 -45.31
CA GLU A 202 2.41 18.28 -44.21
C GLU A 202 2.13 17.59 -42.87
N ARG A 203 0.87 17.21 -42.59
CA ARG A 203 0.53 16.44 -41.39
C ARG A 203 1.25 15.09 -41.36
N LYS A 204 1.27 14.35 -42.47
CA LYS A 204 2.02 13.08 -42.60
C LYS A 204 3.52 13.30 -42.40
N GLU A 205 4.09 14.39 -42.90
CA GLU A 205 5.51 14.71 -42.72
C GLU A 205 5.84 15.06 -41.27
N ARG A 206 5.02 15.89 -40.61
CA ARG A 206 5.14 16.19 -39.17
C ARG A 206 5.11 14.91 -38.32
N ILE A 207 4.24 13.94 -38.65
CA ILE A 207 4.18 12.62 -38.00
C ILE A 207 5.48 11.82 -38.27
N ARG A 208 5.92 11.69 -39.53
CA ARG A 208 7.18 11.02 -39.90
C ARG A 208 8.38 11.64 -39.16
N ARG A 209 8.42 12.97 -39.05
CA ARG A 209 9.48 13.72 -38.34
C ARG A 209 9.43 13.47 -36.83
N ASN A 210 8.25 13.30 -36.23
CA ASN A 210 8.12 12.91 -34.83
C ASN A 210 8.65 11.49 -34.59
N LEU A 211 8.19 10.50 -35.38
CA LEU A 211 8.67 9.12 -35.30
C LEU A 211 10.19 8.99 -35.51
N ARG A 212 10.77 9.76 -36.44
CA ARG A 212 12.23 9.86 -36.62
C ARG A 212 12.94 10.40 -35.36
N LYS A 213 12.40 11.43 -34.71
CA LYS A 213 12.93 11.98 -33.45
C LYS A 213 12.80 10.99 -32.28
N GLN A 214 11.69 10.25 -32.19
CA GLN A 214 11.48 9.21 -31.19
C GLN A 214 12.55 8.12 -31.33
N LYS A 215 12.67 7.50 -32.51
CA LYS A 215 13.69 6.47 -32.79
C LYS A 215 15.11 6.97 -32.50
N ALA A 216 15.43 8.22 -32.85
CA ALA A 216 16.74 8.81 -32.56
C ALA A 216 17.01 9.03 -31.07
N ASN A 217 15.98 9.23 -30.24
CA ASN A 217 16.10 9.27 -28.78
C ASN A 217 16.23 7.85 -28.19
N GLU A 218 15.43 6.88 -28.69
CA GLU A 218 15.49 5.48 -28.25
C GLU A 218 16.85 4.83 -28.53
N ILE A 219 17.44 5.07 -29.72
CA ILE A 219 18.78 4.60 -30.06
C ILE A 219 19.84 5.18 -29.11
N LYS A 220 19.69 6.45 -28.69
CA LYS A 220 20.61 7.07 -27.72
C LYS A 220 20.47 6.46 -26.33
N ALA A 221 19.24 6.33 -25.84
CA ALA A 221 18.95 5.72 -24.56
C ALA A 221 19.36 4.24 -24.47
N ARG A 222 19.47 3.51 -25.60
CA ARG A 222 20.06 2.17 -25.64
C ARG A 222 21.58 2.16 -25.51
N LYS A 223 22.27 3.14 -26.12
CA LYS A 223 23.75 3.23 -26.09
C LYS A 223 24.33 3.59 -24.73
N THR A 224 23.51 4.11 -23.83
CA THR A 224 23.88 4.56 -22.47
C THR A 224 23.43 3.60 -21.37
N VAL A 225 22.84 2.46 -21.75
CA VAL A 225 22.39 1.38 -20.84
C VAL A 225 23.29 0.13 -21.02
N VAL A 226 24.39 0.29 -21.75
CA VAL A 226 25.55 -0.63 -21.82
C VAL A 226 26.67 -0.02 -20.99
#